data_AF-A0A0C9XCH4-F1
#
_entry.id   AF-A0A0C9XCH4-F1
#
_cell.length_a   1.000
_cell.length_b   1.000
_cell.length_c   1.000
_cell.angle_alpha   90.00
_cell.angle_beta   90.00
_cell.angle_gamma   90.00
#
_symmetry.space_group_name_H-M   'P 1'
#
loop_
_entity.id
_entity.type
_entity.pdbx_description
1 polymer ?
#
loop_
_entity_poly.entity_id
_entity_poly.type
_entity_poly.pdbx_seq_one_letter_code
_entity_poly.pdbx_strand_id
1 'polypeptide(L)'
;MDKAGAYGTKAADTDFRKKWDKEEYAERAQKKDEEERERMQENEERLKQGKRPRKGKKTDLPKPTQLMKQRDAPLELDKNLNKTMVVQNPGGRGPGQPGFFCQTCDRTYKDSIGYLDHINSRAHLRALGQTTKVERSTLAQVQARIALLREKTKEAASAKAFDFDQRLAEVKAKELALREQKKAEKKAEKEKARLALIQDTGDEDVEMAQLMGFGGFGSSKK
;
A
#
# COMPACT_ATOMS: atom_id res chain seq x y z
N MET A 1 64.28 12.23 6.20
CA MET A 1 65.23 12.35 7.33
C MET A 1 64.42 12.33 8.61
N ASP A 2 64.29 11.15 9.23
CA ASP A 2 63.48 10.98 10.43
C ASP A 2 64.29 11.37 11.67
N LYS A 3 63.79 12.37 12.41
CA LYS A 3 64.43 12.89 13.61
C LYS A 3 64.08 11.96 14.78
N ALA A 4 65.03 11.12 15.18
CA ALA A 4 64.88 10.23 16.34
C ALA A 4 64.82 11.06 17.63
N GLY A 5 63.84 10.78 18.49
CA GLY A 5 63.74 11.33 19.84
C GLY A 5 64.81 10.76 20.79
N ALA A 6 65.06 11.48 21.88
CA ALA A 6 66.22 11.30 22.78
C ALA A 6 66.34 9.93 23.50
N TYR A 7 65.32 9.08 23.44
CA TYR A 7 65.41 7.68 23.86
C TYR A 7 64.96 6.84 22.67
N GLY A 8 65.87 6.05 22.10
CA GLY A 8 65.74 5.34 20.82
C GLY A 8 64.64 4.28 20.72
N THR A 9 63.60 4.33 21.55
CA THR A 9 62.39 3.54 21.39
C THR A 9 61.50 4.20 20.33
N LYS A 10 61.50 3.64 19.11
CA LYS A 10 60.43 3.92 18.14
C LYS A 10 59.10 3.54 18.80
N ALA A 11 58.21 4.51 18.98
CA ALA A 11 56.87 4.26 19.48
C ALA A 11 56.10 3.37 18.49
N ALA A 12 56.21 2.05 18.66
CA ALA A 12 55.47 1.05 17.88
C ALA A 12 53.97 1.00 18.24
N ASP A 13 53.54 1.76 19.25
CA ASP A 13 52.19 1.76 19.79
C ASP A 13 51.30 2.86 19.17
N THR A 14 51.27 2.94 17.84
CA THR A 14 50.28 3.76 17.13
C THR A 14 49.64 3.04 15.94
N ASP A 15 49.86 1.72 15.82
CA ASP A 15 49.33 0.87 14.74
C ASP A 15 47.82 0.64 14.79
N PHE A 16 47.14 1.05 15.87
CA PHE A 16 45.67 1.11 15.95
C PHE A 16 45.06 2.30 15.17
N ARG A 17 45.88 3.24 14.69
CA ARG A 17 45.41 4.38 13.89
C ARG A 17 45.40 3.98 12.42
N LYS A 18 44.27 4.20 11.74
CA LYS A 18 44.12 4.00 10.30
C LYS A 18 45.20 4.80 9.56
N LYS A 19 46.23 4.10 9.08
CA LYS A 19 47.28 4.68 8.23
C LYS A 19 46.63 4.97 6.88
N TRP A 20 46.65 6.23 6.48
CA TRP A 20 46.18 6.64 5.16
C TRP A 20 47.32 6.34 4.19
N ASP A 21 47.10 5.43 3.26
CA ASP A 21 48.06 5.09 2.22
C ASP A 21 48.20 6.25 1.24
N LYS A 22 49.18 7.13 1.49
CA LYS A 22 49.38 8.38 0.73
C LYS A 22 49.50 8.14 -0.78
N GLU A 23 50.05 7.01 -1.17
CA GLU A 23 50.20 6.60 -2.57
C GLU A 23 48.83 6.30 -3.22
N GLU A 24 47.96 5.51 -2.56
CA GLU A 24 46.61 5.24 -3.07
C GLU A 24 45.78 6.53 -3.19
N TYR A 25 45.91 7.44 -2.21
CA TYR A 25 45.24 8.74 -2.24
C TYR A 25 45.81 9.67 -3.32
N ALA A 26 47.13 9.62 -3.57
CA ALA A 26 47.76 10.38 -4.65
C ALA A 26 47.34 9.85 -6.03
N GLU A 27 47.31 8.53 -6.23
CA GLU A 27 46.78 7.92 -7.46
C GLU A 27 45.30 8.23 -7.65
N ARG A 28 44.50 8.20 -6.59
CA ARG A 28 43.08 8.55 -6.64
C ARG A 28 42.87 10.04 -6.94
N ALA A 29 43.79 10.91 -6.52
CA ALA A 29 43.77 12.33 -6.88
C ALA A 29 44.14 12.53 -8.35
N GLN A 30 45.22 11.89 -8.82
CA GLN A 30 45.64 11.96 -10.24
C GLN A 30 44.53 11.45 -11.18
N LYS A 31 43.91 10.32 -10.85
CA LYS A 31 42.76 9.79 -11.62
C LYS A 31 41.59 10.77 -11.66
N LYS A 32 41.32 11.51 -10.57
CA LYS A 32 40.28 12.55 -10.57
C LYS A 32 40.65 13.75 -11.44
N ASP A 33 41.91 14.17 -11.41
CA ASP A 33 42.42 15.30 -12.21
C ASP A 33 42.46 14.96 -13.70
N GLU A 34 42.77 13.71 -14.05
CA GLU A 34 42.68 13.18 -15.42
C GLU A 34 41.23 13.14 -15.91
N GLU A 35 40.32 12.55 -15.12
CA GLU A 35 38.88 12.56 -15.43
C GLU A 35 38.32 13.98 -15.58
N GLU A 36 38.78 14.95 -14.80
CA GLU A 36 38.35 16.34 -14.90
C GLU A 36 38.89 17.01 -16.17
N ARG A 37 40.16 16.77 -16.52
CA ARG A 37 40.76 17.25 -17.77
C ARG A 37 40.07 16.69 -19.00
N GLU A 38 39.79 15.39 -19.03
CA GLU A 38 39.03 14.76 -20.12
C GLU A 38 37.63 15.38 -20.27
N ARG A 39 36.94 15.67 -19.15
CA ARG A 39 35.64 16.35 -19.20
C ARG A 39 35.72 17.79 -19.73
N MET A 40 36.80 18.51 -19.41
CA MET A 40 37.01 19.87 -19.92
C MET A 40 37.24 19.83 -21.44
N GLN A 41 38.07 18.91 -21.92
CA GLN A 41 38.30 18.69 -23.35
C GLN A 41 37.00 18.31 -24.09
N GLU A 42 36.20 17.36 -23.57
CA GLU A 42 34.91 16.99 -24.18
C GLU A 42 33.94 18.19 -24.21
N ASN A 43 33.95 19.04 -23.18
CA ASN A 43 33.11 20.23 -23.14
C ASN A 43 33.55 21.30 -24.14
N GLU A 44 34.86 21.52 -24.29
CA GLU A 44 35.43 22.42 -25.30
C GLU A 44 35.11 21.94 -26.72
N GLU A 45 35.21 20.64 -26.99
CA GLU A 45 34.80 20.04 -28.27
C GLU A 45 33.30 20.23 -28.54
N ARG A 46 32.43 20.09 -27.54
CA ARG A 46 31.00 20.37 -27.69
C ARG A 46 30.72 21.84 -27.95
N LEU A 47 31.41 22.75 -27.25
CA LEU A 47 31.34 24.18 -27.47
C LEU A 47 31.76 24.54 -28.91
N LYS A 48 32.84 23.92 -29.41
CA LYS A 48 33.30 24.05 -30.80
C LYS A 48 32.26 23.53 -31.81
N GLN A 49 31.50 22.51 -31.43
CA GLN A 49 30.34 22.01 -32.20
C GLN A 49 29.04 22.81 -31.98
N GLY A 50 29.06 23.92 -31.22
CA GLY A 50 27.89 24.74 -30.92
C GLY A 50 26.89 24.13 -29.93
N LYS A 51 27.23 23.01 -29.28
CA LYS A 51 26.38 22.33 -28.29
C LYS A 51 26.73 22.81 -26.88
N ARG A 52 25.73 22.85 -26.00
CA ARG A 52 25.93 23.24 -24.60
C ARG A 52 26.85 22.25 -23.86
N PRO A 53 27.76 22.73 -22.99
CA PRO A 53 28.61 21.88 -22.15
C PRO A 53 27.79 20.92 -21.28
N ARG A 54 28.29 19.70 -21.09
CA ARG A 54 27.68 18.70 -20.20
C ARG A 54 28.11 18.97 -18.77
N LYS A 55 27.15 19.28 -17.88
CA LYS A 55 27.41 19.57 -16.46
C LYS A 55 27.66 18.34 -15.56
N GLY A 56 27.94 17.15 -16.09
CA GLY A 56 28.09 15.95 -15.25
C GLY A 56 28.78 14.77 -15.92
N LYS A 57 29.24 13.79 -15.11
CA LYS A 57 29.91 12.57 -15.59
C LYS A 57 29.07 11.86 -16.67
N LYS A 58 29.76 11.30 -17.66
CA LYS A 58 29.17 10.44 -18.66
C LYS A 58 28.84 9.10 -18.00
N THR A 59 27.63 9.01 -17.46
CA THR A 59 27.05 7.71 -17.14
C THR A 59 26.64 7.09 -18.48
N ASP A 60 27.41 6.11 -18.93
CA ASP A 60 27.07 5.26 -20.08
C ASP A 60 25.93 4.33 -19.66
N LEU A 61 24.76 4.91 -19.41
CA LEU A 61 23.55 4.15 -19.24
C LEU A 61 23.20 3.56 -20.61
N PRO A 62 22.87 2.25 -20.67
CA PRO A 62 22.48 1.62 -21.92
C PRO A 62 21.38 2.42 -22.60
N LYS A 63 21.47 2.53 -23.93
CA LYS A 63 20.41 3.19 -24.71
C LYS A 63 19.08 2.55 -24.33
N PRO A 64 18.04 3.35 -24.01
CA PRO A 64 16.78 2.79 -23.56
C PRO A 64 16.16 1.99 -24.70
N THR A 65 16.17 0.67 -24.57
CA THR A 65 15.73 -0.28 -25.61
C THR A 65 14.24 -0.59 -25.50
N GLN A 66 13.62 -0.36 -24.34
CA GLN A 66 12.22 -0.72 -24.10
C GLN A 66 11.30 0.52 -24.07
N LEU A 67 10.10 0.37 -24.62
CA LEU A 67 9.03 1.36 -24.51
C LEU A 67 8.45 1.37 -23.08
N MET A 68 7.77 2.45 -22.72
CA MET A 68 7.22 2.62 -21.38
C MET A 68 6.15 1.55 -21.12
N LYS A 69 6.40 0.66 -20.16
CA LYS A 69 5.46 -0.40 -19.77
C LYS A 69 4.59 0.07 -18.60
N GLN A 70 3.37 -0.46 -18.55
CA GLN A 70 2.54 -0.32 -17.35
C GLN A 70 3.21 -1.08 -16.18
N ARG A 71 3.08 -0.55 -14.95
CA ARG A 71 3.58 -1.22 -13.75
C ARG A 71 2.67 -2.39 -13.39
N ASP A 72 3.28 -3.55 -13.11
CA ASP A 72 2.58 -4.79 -12.75
C ASP A 72 2.31 -4.89 -11.24
N ALA A 73 3.20 -4.34 -10.41
CA ALA A 73 3.06 -4.33 -8.96
C ALA A 73 2.60 -2.95 -8.45
N PRO A 74 1.68 -2.90 -7.46
CA PRO A 74 1.33 -1.66 -6.80
C PRO A 74 2.57 -1.09 -6.10
N LEU A 75 2.73 0.23 -6.21
CA LEU A 75 3.71 0.96 -5.43
C LEU A 75 3.14 1.03 -4.02
N GLU A 76 3.61 0.17 -3.12
CA GLU A 76 3.05 -0.03 -1.79
C GLU A 76 3.28 1.20 -0.88
N LEU A 77 2.65 2.32 -1.23
CA LEU A 77 2.79 3.64 -0.60
C LEU A 77 2.24 3.65 0.83
N ASP A 78 1.33 2.72 1.13
CA ASP A 78 0.61 2.65 2.40
C ASP A 78 1.36 1.89 3.51
N LYS A 79 2.49 1.24 3.18
CA LYS A 79 3.24 0.37 4.11
C LYS A 79 3.64 1.04 5.42
N ASN A 80 3.89 2.34 5.36
CA ASN A 80 4.44 3.14 6.44
C ASN A 80 3.38 4.06 7.08
N LEU A 81 2.10 3.91 6.72
CA LEU A 81 1.03 4.65 7.40
C LEU A 81 0.98 4.22 8.87
N ASN A 82 1.00 5.21 9.76
CA ASN A 82 0.93 5.06 11.23
C ASN A 82 2.06 4.23 11.87
N LYS A 83 3.17 3.96 11.17
CA LYS A 83 4.34 3.26 11.74
C LYS A 83 5.48 4.23 12.01
N THR A 84 6.03 4.22 13.22
CA THR A 84 7.25 4.94 13.58
C THR A 84 8.46 4.08 13.25
N MET A 85 9.36 4.57 12.39
CA MET A 85 10.58 3.86 12.00
C MET A 85 11.80 4.52 12.65
N VAL A 86 12.68 3.70 13.24
CA VAL A 86 13.96 4.16 13.78
C VAL A 86 14.93 4.39 12.63
N VAL A 87 15.47 5.60 12.53
CA VAL A 87 16.43 5.98 11.48
C VAL A 87 17.79 5.37 11.78
N GLN A 88 18.17 4.33 11.03
CA GLN A 88 19.43 3.60 11.29
C GLN A 88 20.67 4.26 10.66
N ASN A 89 20.49 5.18 9.71
CA ASN A 89 21.60 5.78 8.97
C ASN A 89 21.53 7.31 9.01
N PRO A 90 22.43 8.07 9.66
CA PRO A 90 22.38 9.53 9.71
C PRO A 90 22.74 10.20 8.37
N GLY A 91 23.25 9.44 7.38
CA GLY A 91 23.76 9.97 6.11
C GLY A 91 22.72 10.48 5.11
N GLY A 92 21.42 10.47 5.45
CA GLY A 92 20.35 11.06 4.62
C GLY A 92 20.11 10.40 3.26
N ARG A 93 20.84 9.32 2.92
CA ARG A 93 20.71 8.53 1.69
C ARG A 93 20.85 7.05 2.01
N GLY A 94 19.95 6.24 1.45
CA GLY A 94 20.00 4.78 1.54
C GLY A 94 18.81 4.13 2.25
N PRO A 95 18.75 2.79 2.27
CA PRO A 95 17.70 2.03 2.93
C PRO A 95 17.74 2.25 4.46
N GLY A 96 16.59 2.50 5.08
CA GLY A 96 16.48 2.77 6.52
C GLY A 96 16.21 4.23 6.90
N GLN A 97 16.10 5.12 5.92
CA GLN A 97 15.55 6.47 6.11
C GLN A 97 14.01 6.45 6.07
N PRO A 98 13.33 7.30 6.84
CA PRO A 98 11.89 7.44 6.78
C PRO A 98 11.51 8.08 5.43
N GLY A 99 10.70 7.37 4.63
CA GLY A 99 10.25 7.79 3.32
C GLY A 99 10.22 6.66 2.31
N PHE A 100 9.97 7.01 1.05
CA PHE A 100 9.98 6.10 -0.09
C PHE A 100 11.38 6.01 -0.68
N PHE A 101 11.92 4.79 -0.71
CA PHE A 101 13.25 4.52 -1.26
C PHE A 101 13.18 4.02 -2.69
N CYS A 102 14.02 4.57 -3.56
CA CYS A 102 14.23 4.10 -4.92
C CYS A 102 15.55 3.32 -5.01
N GLN A 103 15.47 2.00 -5.22
CA GLN A 103 16.65 1.13 -5.32
C GLN A 103 17.52 1.40 -6.55
N THR A 104 16.94 1.88 -7.66
CA THR A 104 17.70 2.09 -8.90
C THR A 104 18.48 3.40 -8.91
N CYS A 105 18.10 4.34 -8.06
CA CYS A 105 18.69 5.68 -8.00
C CYS A 105 19.33 6.00 -6.64
N ASP A 106 19.25 5.09 -5.67
CA ASP A 106 19.70 5.24 -4.28
C ASP A 106 19.26 6.56 -3.63
N ARG A 107 18.00 6.95 -3.90
CA ARG A 107 17.40 8.19 -3.41
C ARG A 107 16.18 7.89 -2.55
N THR A 108 16.07 8.65 -1.47
CA THR A 108 14.95 8.62 -0.53
C THR A 108 14.11 9.87 -0.71
N TYR A 109 12.81 9.70 -0.87
CA TYR A 109 11.83 10.77 -0.99
C TYR A 109 10.91 10.76 0.23
N LYS A 110 10.64 11.93 0.80
CA LYS A 110 9.78 12.06 2.00
C LYS A 110 8.29 12.02 1.65
N ASP A 111 7.96 12.54 0.46
CA ASP A 111 6.57 12.64 -0.02
C ASP A 111 6.28 11.61 -1.11
N SER A 112 5.02 11.16 -1.16
CA SER A 112 4.53 10.23 -2.19
C SER A 112 4.53 10.86 -3.58
N ILE A 113 4.16 12.13 -3.69
CA ILE A 113 4.17 12.87 -4.96
C ILE A 113 5.59 12.98 -5.50
N GLY A 114 6.55 13.39 -4.67
CA GLY A 114 7.95 13.48 -5.06
C GLY A 114 8.56 12.14 -5.49
N TYR A 115 8.14 11.04 -4.84
CA TYR A 115 8.53 9.69 -5.25
C TYR A 115 7.92 9.29 -6.60
N LEU A 116 6.64 9.59 -6.83
CA LEU A 116 5.96 9.31 -8.10
C LEU A 116 6.60 10.09 -9.26
N ASP A 117 6.89 11.37 -9.05
CA ASP A 117 7.58 12.21 -10.03
C ASP A 117 8.99 11.69 -10.32
N HIS A 118 9.67 11.17 -9.30
CA HIS A 118 10.97 10.55 -9.49
C HIS A 118 10.91 9.30 -10.35
N ILE A 119 10.00 8.36 -10.06
CA ILE A 119 9.90 7.11 -10.83
C ILE A 119 9.46 7.41 -12.28
N ASN A 120 8.63 8.44 -12.49
CA ASN A 120 8.22 8.87 -13.82
C ASN A 120 9.25 9.78 -14.52
N SER A 121 10.33 10.16 -13.83
CA SER A 121 11.35 11.04 -14.40
C SER A 121 12.17 10.34 -15.50
N ARG A 122 12.54 11.09 -16.53
CA ARG A 122 13.41 10.61 -17.63
C ARG A 122 14.74 10.05 -17.13
N ALA A 123 15.25 10.53 -16.01
CA ALA A 123 16.50 10.06 -15.42
C ALA A 123 16.36 8.65 -14.84
N HIS A 124 15.28 8.40 -14.08
CA HIS A 124 14.98 7.09 -13.52
C HIS A 124 14.63 6.07 -14.62
N LEU A 125 13.77 6.46 -15.58
CA LEU A 125 13.42 5.59 -16.71
C LEU A 125 14.63 5.25 -17.58
N ARG A 126 15.58 6.19 -17.76
CA ARG A 126 16.85 5.90 -18.44
C ARG A 126 17.71 4.92 -17.66
N ALA A 127 17.72 4.98 -16.33
CA ALA A 127 18.41 3.98 -15.50
C ALA A 127 17.80 2.59 -15.62
N LEU A 128 16.49 2.50 -15.83
CA LEU A 128 15.79 1.26 -16.14
C LEU A 128 15.92 0.81 -17.60
N GLY A 129 16.49 1.63 -18.49
CA GLY A 129 16.53 1.34 -19.94
C GLY A 129 15.19 1.49 -20.65
N GLN A 130 14.24 2.23 -20.06
CA GLN A 130 12.93 2.54 -20.65
C GLN A 130 12.89 3.95 -21.23
N THR A 131 12.15 4.14 -22.32
CA THR A 131 11.82 5.46 -22.86
C THR A 131 10.55 6.02 -22.21
N THR A 132 10.33 7.33 -22.32
CA THR A 132 9.06 7.97 -21.93
C THR A 132 7.96 7.84 -22.98
N LYS A 133 8.20 7.09 -24.06
CA LYS A 133 7.24 6.92 -25.14
C LYS A 133 6.44 5.65 -24.89
N VAL A 134 5.11 5.79 -24.93
CA VAL A 134 4.16 4.67 -24.83
C VAL A 134 3.86 4.17 -26.24
N GLU A 135 3.63 2.86 -26.38
CA GLU A 135 3.14 2.26 -27.62
C GLU A 135 1.74 2.76 -27.97
N ARG A 136 1.43 2.84 -29.27
CA ARG A 136 0.06 3.14 -29.72
C ARG A 136 -0.78 1.88 -29.53
N SER A 137 -1.97 2.04 -28.95
CA SER A 137 -2.89 0.94 -28.71
C SER A 137 -3.46 0.38 -30.02
N THR A 138 -3.64 -0.94 -30.07
CA THR A 138 -4.33 -1.63 -31.18
C THR A 138 -5.83 -1.80 -30.88
N LEU A 139 -6.65 -2.01 -31.91
CA LEU A 139 -8.10 -2.22 -31.75
C LEU A 139 -8.42 -3.41 -30.82
N ALA A 140 -7.68 -4.50 -30.96
CA ALA A 140 -7.84 -5.69 -30.12
C ALA A 140 -7.58 -5.39 -28.63
N GLN A 141 -6.53 -4.61 -28.32
CA GLN A 141 -6.23 -4.19 -26.95
C GLN A 141 -7.33 -3.32 -26.36
N VAL A 142 -7.94 -2.44 -27.17
CA VAL A 142 -9.05 -1.59 -26.72
C VAL A 142 -10.28 -2.43 -26.43
N GLN A 143 -10.63 -3.39 -27.29
CA GLN A 143 -11.76 -4.30 -27.06
C GLN A 143 -11.56 -5.14 -25.79
N ALA A 144 -10.37 -5.72 -25.60
CA ALA A 144 -10.04 -6.48 -24.39
C ALA A 144 -10.13 -5.59 -23.14
N ARG A 145 -9.66 -4.34 -23.20
CA ARG A 145 -9.75 -3.40 -22.08
C ARG A 145 -11.19 -3.03 -21.75
N ILE A 146 -12.05 -2.83 -22.76
CA ILE A 146 -13.47 -2.56 -22.55
C ILE A 146 -14.18 -3.77 -21.93
N ALA A 147 -13.86 -4.99 -22.36
CA ALA A 147 -14.39 -6.21 -21.76
C ALA A 147 -14.04 -6.31 -20.27
N LEU A 148 -12.76 -6.15 -19.93
CA LEU A 148 -12.29 -6.15 -18.53
C LEU A 148 -12.96 -5.05 -17.69
N LEU A 149 -13.17 -3.86 -18.26
CA LEU A 149 -13.87 -2.78 -17.55
C LEU A 149 -15.35 -3.11 -17.33
N ARG A 150 -16.02 -3.74 -18.28
CA ARG A 150 -17.40 -4.20 -18.15
C ARG A 150 -17.55 -5.28 -17.08
N GLU A 151 -16.61 -6.21 -16.99
CA GLU A 151 -16.60 -7.24 -15.94
C GLU A 151 -16.40 -6.61 -14.56
N LYS A 152 -15.39 -5.73 -14.42
CA LYS A 152 -15.14 -5.02 -13.15
C LYS A 152 -16.32 -4.15 -12.71
N THR A 153 -17.00 -3.47 -13.63
CA THR A 153 -18.18 -2.68 -13.27
C THR A 153 -19.38 -3.55 -12.92
N LYS A 154 -19.56 -4.71 -13.58
CA LYS A 154 -20.58 -5.70 -13.21
C LYS A 154 -20.29 -6.29 -11.83
N GLU A 155 -19.06 -6.69 -11.55
CA GLU A 155 -18.63 -7.18 -10.24
C GLU A 155 -18.87 -6.12 -9.15
N ALA A 156 -18.43 -4.88 -9.37
CA ALA A 156 -18.66 -3.79 -8.43
C ALA A 156 -20.16 -3.46 -8.24
N ALA A 157 -20.98 -3.59 -9.29
CA ALA A 157 -22.43 -3.42 -9.18
C ALA A 157 -23.08 -4.58 -8.41
N SER A 158 -22.65 -5.82 -8.68
CA SER A 158 -23.13 -7.00 -7.96
C SER A 158 -22.72 -6.98 -6.49
N ALA A 159 -21.48 -6.64 -6.16
CA ALA A 159 -21.00 -6.51 -4.78
C ALA A 159 -21.81 -5.48 -4.00
N LYS A 160 -22.11 -4.32 -4.62
CA LYS A 160 -23.01 -3.33 -4.01
C LYS A 160 -24.42 -3.85 -3.83
N ALA A 161 -24.97 -4.56 -4.81
CA ALA A 161 -26.30 -5.16 -4.70
C ALA A 161 -26.37 -6.19 -3.56
N PHE A 162 -25.35 -7.06 -3.44
CA PHE A 162 -25.25 -8.01 -2.34
C PHE A 162 -25.18 -7.32 -0.97
N ASP A 163 -24.43 -6.23 -0.83
CA ASP A 163 -24.43 -5.43 0.41
C ASP A 163 -25.80 -4.82 0.74
N PHE A 164 -26.55 -4.35 -0.25
CA PHE A 164 -27.90 -3.82 -0.04
C PHE A 164 -28.91 -4.92 0.31
N ASP A 165 -28.87 -6.04 -0.38
CA ASP A 165 -29.76 -7.18 -0.14
C ASP A 165 -29.50 -7.82 1.23
N GLN A 166 -28.23 -7.95 1.63
CA GLN A 166 -27.86 -8.42 2.96
C GLN A 166 -28.37 -7.46 4.05
N ARG A 167 -28.19 -6.15 3.88
CA ARG A 167 -28.74 -5.14 4.82
C ARG A 167 -30.26 -5.20 4.90
N LEU A 168 -30.96 -5.38 3.77
CA LEU A 168 -32.42 -5.52 3.75
C LEU A 168 -32.88 -6.82 4.42
N ALA A 169 -32.18 -7.93 4.20
CA ALA A 169 -32.47 -9.21 4.84
C ALA A 169 -32.28 -9.13 6.38
N GLU A 170 -31.22 -8.48 6.85
CA GLU A 170 -31.00 -8.24 8.28
C GLU A 170 -32.09 -7.38 8.91
N VAL A 171 -32.52 -6.31 8.23
CA VAL A 171 -33.62 -5.46 8.71
C VAL A 171 -34.93 -6.24 8.80
N LYS A 172 -35.26 -7.03 7.78
CA LYS A 172 -36.45 -7.90 7.78
C LYS A 172 -36.39 -8.96 8.88
N ALA A 173 -35.23 -9.60 9.08
CA ALA A 173 -35.06 -10.60 10.13
C ALA A 173 -35.23 -9.99 11.54
N LYS A 174 -34.68 -8.79 11.76
CA LYS A 174 -34.88 -8.05 13.02
C LYS A 174 -36.35 -7.67 13.25
N GLU A 175 -37.05 -7.23 12.21
CA GLU A 175 -38.48 -6.91 12.31
C GLU A 175 -39.33 -8.14 12.63
N LEU A 176 -39.06 -9.28 11.97
CA LEU A 176 -39.75 -10.54 12.22
C LEU A 176 -39.48 -11.05 13.65
N ALA A 177 -38.23 -11.01 14.10
CA ALA A 177 -37.87 -11.40 15.47
C ALA A 177 -38.59 -10.53 16.52
N LEU A 178 -38.65 -9.21 16.31
CA LEU A 178 -39.40 -8.31 17.19
C LEU A 178 -40.90 -8.60 17.18
N ARG A 179 -41.46 -8.95 16.02
CA ARG A 179 -42.88 -9.30 15.90
C ARG A 179 -43.20 -10.62 16.59
N GLU A 180 -42.30 -11.59 16.53
CA GLU A 180 -42.42 -12.88 17.22
C GLU A 180 -42.28 -12.73 18.73
N GLN A 181 -41.30 -11.94 19.20
CA GLN A 181 -41.16 -11.59 20.62
C GLN A 181 -42.44 -10.95 21.16
N LYS A 182 -42.99 -9.93 20.48
CA LYS A 182 -44.27 -9.30 20.87
C LYS A 182 -45.45 -10.27 20.88
N LYS A 183 -45.48 -11.25 19.97
CA LYS A 183 -46.53 -12.29 19.96
C LYS A 183 -46.35 -13.28 21.11
N ALA A 184 -45.12 -13.67 21.42
CA ALA A 184 -44.79 -14.56 22.52
C ALA A 184 -45.09 -13.91 23.88
N GLU A 185 -44.73 -12.63 24.07
CA GLU A 185 -45.07 -11.84 25.25
C GLU A 185 -46.58 -11.77 25.46
N LYS A 186 -47.35 -11.42 24.41
CA LYS A 186 -48.82 -11.39 24.49
C LYS A 186 -49.44 -12.76 24.78
N LYS A 187 -48.85 -13.85 24.30
CA LYS A 187 -49.32 -15.21 24.61
C LYS A 187 -48.99 -15.57 26.06
N ALA A 188 -47.79 -15.28 26.52
CA ALA A 188 -47.36 -15.50 27.89
C ALA A 188 -48.18 -14.66 28.89
N GLU A 189 -48.52 -13.42 28.57
CA GLU A 189 -49.42 -12.59 29.37
C GLU A 189 -50.83 -13.18 29.43
N LYS A 190 -51.37 -13.65 28.30
CA LYS A 190 -52.68 -14.32 28.26
C LYS A 190 -52.70 -15.64 29.03
N GLU A 191 -51.63 -16.43 28.95
CA GLU A 191 -51.50 -17.68 29.71
C GLU A 191 -51.34 -17.40 31.21
N LYS A 192 -50.54 -16.39 31.59
CA LYS A 192 -50.45 -15.93 32.99
C LYS A 192 -51.79 -15.42 33.52
N ALA A 193 -52.53 -14.64 32.72
CA ALA A 193 -53.86 -14.17 33.09
C ALA A 193 -54.87 -15.32 33.21
N ARG A 194 -54.79 -16.32 32.33
CA ARG A 194 -55.64 -17.52 32.40
C ARG A 194 -55.31 -18.40 33.60
N LEU A 195 -54.02 -18.59 33.91
CA LEU A 195 -53.58 -19.32 35.10
C LEU A 195 -53.97 -18.59 36.38
N ALA A 196 -53.85 -17.25 36.43
CA ALA A 196 -54.32 -16.47 37.56
C ALA A 196 -55.85 -16.59 37.74
N LEU A 197 -56.62 -16.58 36.64
CA LEU A 197 -58.07 -16.79 36.70
C LEU A 197 -58.43 -18.19 37.22
N ILE A 198 -57.72 -19.24 36.77
CA ILE A 198 -57.91 -20.63 37.24
C ILE A 198 -57.48 -20.81 38.70
N GLN A 199 -56.53 -19.99 39.18
CA GLN A 199 -56.07 -20.06 40.57
C GLN A 199 -57.00 -19.29 41.53
N ASP A 200 -57.71 -18.26 41.04
CA ASP A 200 -58.74 -17.52 41.78
C ASP A 200 -60.13 -18.20 41.74
N THR A 201 -60.45 -18.97 40.69
CA THR A 201 -61.67 -19.80 40.62
C THR A 201 -61.34 -21.24 40.98
N GLY A 202 -61.54 -21.62 42.25
CA GLY A 202 -61.38 -23.00 42.72
C GLY A 202 -62.15 -24.02 41.85
N ASP A 203 -61.71 -25.28 41.92
CA ASP A 203 -62.00 -26.44 41.05
C ASP A 203 -63.46 -26.77 40.63
N GLU A 204 -64.45 -25.92 40.92
CA GLU A 204 -65.88 -26.16 40.67
C GLU A 204 -66.39 -25.61 39.31
N ASP A 205 -65.68 -24.67 38.65
CA ASP A 205 -66.17 -24.04 37.39
C ASP A 205 -65.74 -24.77 36.10
N VAL A 206 -64.81 -25.74 36.18
CA VAL A 206 -64.32 -26.48 35.00
C VAL A 206 -65.40 -27.41 34.43
N GLU A 207 -66.21 -28.01 35.29
CA GLU A 207 -67.35 -28.84 34.88
C GLU A 207 -68.52 -27.98 34.37
N MET A 208 -68.73 -26.79 34.94
CA MET A 208 -69.79 -25.88 34.49
C MET A 208 -69.50 -25.26 33.11
N ALA A 209 -68.23 -24.98 32.79
CA ALA A 209 -67.81 -24.48 31.48
C ALA A 209 -67.95 -25.53 30.35
N GLN A 210 -67.80 -26.82 30.67
CA GLN A 210 -68.09 -27.92 29.75
C GLN A 210 -69.61 -28.14 29.58
N LEU A 211 -70.41 -27.92 30.64
CA LEU A 211 -71.87 -27.98 30.56
C LEU A 211 -72.48 -26.80 29.78
N MET A 212 -71.82 -25.63 29.80
CA MET A 212 -72.29 -24.40 29.14
C MET A 212 -71.79 -24.22 27.68
N GLY A 213 -71.19 -25.24 27.06
CA GLY A 213 -70.98 -25.27 25.61
C GLY A 213 -69.84 -24.40 25.06
N PHE A 214 -68.87 -23.98 25.89
CA PHE A 214 -67.64 -23.29 25.42
C PHE A 214 -66.56 -24.26 24.87
N GLY A 215 -66.93 -25.52 24.64
CA GLY A 215 -66.12 -26.50 23.95
C GLY A 215 -66.26 -26.39 22.43
N GLY A 216 -65.42 -25.58 21.80
CA GLY A 216 -65.08 -25.75 20.38
C GLY A 216 -66.00 -25.08 19.36
N PHE A 217 -65.82 -23.78 19.15
CA PHE A 217 -66.24 -23.13 17.90
C PHE A 217 -65.11 -23.28 16.86
N GLY A 218 -65.20 -24.33 16.05
CA GLY A 218 -64.28 -24.56 14.95
C GLY A 218 -64.42 -23.51 13.85
N SER A 219 -63.31 -23.21 13.17
CA SER A 219 -63.40 -22.84 11.76
C SER A 219 -62.43 -23.71 10.96
N SER A 220 -63.03 -24.57 10.14
CA SER A 220 -62.43 -25.24 9.02
C SER A 220 -62.13 -24.23 7.90
N LYS A 221 -60.93 -24.27 7.33
CA LYS A 221 -60.76 -24.06 5.89
C LYS A 221 -59.49 -24.73 5.37
N LYS A 222 -59.67 -25.44 4.26
CA LYS A 222 -58.63 -25.75 3.26
C LYS A 222 -57.86 -24.49 2.88
#